data_AF-A0A1H5H4X9-F1
#
_entry.id   AF-A0A1H5H4X9-F1
#
_cell.length_a   1.000
_cell.length_b   1.000
_cell.length_c   1.000
_cell.angle_alpha   90.00
_cell.angle_beta   90.00
_cell.angle_gamma   90.00
#
_symmetry.space_group_name_H-M   'P 1'
#
loop_
_entity.id
_entity.type
_entity.pdbx_description
1 polymer ?
#
loop_
_entity_poly.entity_id
_entity_poly.type
_entity_poly.pdbx_seq_one_letter_code
_entity_poly.pdbx_strand_id
1 'polypeptide(L)'
;MKQNLNSKNSQIFKKFEDKILLLNNENDILNEVNIFSKSISINGILNHLLELFSNEKYYLPNNSTQNKITLFSSSSYEFSLIHTPPEVRTSSEATSLYTYTNNVFFCPLIDVNDVRYTIYEQNKRVAPDVLDEDVKLQIKKENVFVKNETIFLRKFKDVLRFDGTKPLLLFMIISRKDTLKYSWEYNSISLKPVRIVLREVNFARLGTTAKILGNIGDGNSKALLLKLSQHESHIVRWEAARALINIDFEEGVSVLKRMMNDKHIEISMAAKQSVQMLNV
;
A
#
# COMPACT_ATOMS: atom_id res chain seq x y z
N MET A 1 29.29 -9.09 -1.02
CA MET A 1 29.87 -10.45 -0.99
C MET A 1 29.17 -11.23 -2.09
N LYS A 2 29.87 -11.68 -3.14
CA LYS A 2 29.25 -12.39 -4.28
C LYS A 2 28.91 -13.82 -3.83
N GLN A 3 27.63 -14.10 -3.61
CA GLN A 3 27.15 -15.44 -3.25
C GLN A 3 27.34 -16.38 -4.45
N ASN A 4 27.95 -17.54 -4.21
CA ASN A 4 28.09 -18.60 -5.22
C ASN A 4 26.79 -19.44 -5.24
N LEU A 5 25.68 -18.81 -5.62
CA LEU A 5 24.37 -19.45 -5.73
C LEU A 5 24.33 -20.28 -7.04
N ASN A 6 24.92 -21.47 -7.01
CA ASN A 6 25.09 -22.32 -8.19
C ASN A 6 23.90 -23.26 -8.48
N SER A 7 22.78 -23.11 -7.77
CA SER A 7 21.57 -23.88 -8.05
C SER A 7 20.87 -23.36 -9.30
N LYS A 8 20.29 -24.26 -10.11
CA LYS A 8 19.53 -23.92 -11.33
C LYS A 8 18.45 -22.86 -11.04
N ASN A 9 17.78 -22.96 -9.89
CA ASN A 9 16.75 -22.01 -9.48
C ASN A 9 17.32 -20.61 -9.23
N SER A 10 18.49 -20.52 -8.58
CA SER A 10 19.14 -19.24 -8.35
C SER A 10 19.53 -18.52 -9.64
N GLN A 11 19.99 -19.27 -10.65
CA GLN A 11 20.29 -18.71 -11.96
C GLN A 11 19.02 -18.18 -12.66
N ILE A 12 17.90 -18.90 -12.53
CA ILE A 12 16.59 -18.47 -13.07
C ILE A 12 16.13 -17.18 -12.38
N PHE A 13 16.20 -17.12 -11.05
CA PHE A 13 15.89 -15.91 -10.28
C PHE A 13 16.75 -14.73 -10.68
N LYS A 14 18.07 -14.93 -10.78
CA LYS A 14 18.99 -13.84 -11.12
C LYS A 14 18.71 -13.30 -12.52
N LYS A 15 18.49 -14.18 -13.49
CA LYS A 15 18.12 -13.80 -14.86
C LYS A 15 16.81 -13.01 -14.90
N PHE A 16 15.81 -13.40 -14.10
CA PHE A 16 14.55 -12.68 -14.01
C PHE A 16 14.73 -11.29 -13.38
N GLU A 17 15.46 -11.21 -12.27
CA GLU A 17 15.79 -9.95 -11.60
C GLU A 17 16.50 -8.98 -12.57
N ASP A 18 17.54 -9.43 -13.26
CA ASP A 18 18.32 -8.58 -14.15
C ASP A 18 17.48 -8.06 -15.32
N LYS A 19 16.55 -8.87 -15.84
CA LYS A 19 15.64 -8.45 -16.90
C LYS A 19 14.59 -7.47 -16.42
N ILE A 20 13.87 -7.77 -15.34
CA ILE A 20 12.72 -6.97 -14.91
C ILE A 20 13.12 -5.54 -14.51
N LEU A 21 14.34 -5.36 -14.02
CA LEU A 21 14.91 -4.04 -13.72
C LEU A 21 15.09 -3.15 -14.96
N LEU A 22 15.20 -3.74 -16.15
CA LEU A 22 15.34 -3.01 -17.42
C LEU A 22 13.99 -2.65 -18.06
N LEU A 23 12.88 -3.23 -17.57
CA LEU A 23 11.56 -3.06 -18.16
C LEU A 23 10.87 -1.79 -17.64
N ASN A 24 10.24 -1.07 -18.58
CA ASN A 24 9.59 0.22 -18.32
C ASN A 24 8.11 0.27 -18.72
N ASN A 25 7.58 -0.76 -19.39
CA ASN A 25 6.18 -0.83 -19.76
C ASN A 25 5.50 -2.06 -19.16
N GLU A 26 4.19 -1.95 -18.96
CA GLU A 26 3.37 -2.91 -18.23
C GLU A 26 3.25 -4.26 -18.98
N ASN A 27 3.21 -4.24 -20.31
CA ASN A 27 3.05 -5.44 -21.13
C ASN A 27 4.30 -6.34 -21.10
N ASP A 28 5.49 -5.73 -21.15
CA ASP A 28 6.74 -6.48 -21.08
C ASP A 28 6.93 -7.10 -19.69
N ILE A 29 6.57 -6.35 -18.63
CA ILE A 29 6.60 -6.87 -17.26
C ILE A 29 5.64 -8.05 -17.15
N LEU A 30 4.40 -7.90 -17.61
CA LEU A 30 3.40 -8.96 -17.61
C LEU A 30 3.93 -10.22 -18.32
N ASN A 31 4.55 -10.05 -19.49
CA ASN A 31 5.12 -11.15 -20.26
C ASN A 31 6.27 -11.82 -19.51
N GLU A 32 7.22 -11.07 -18.96
CA GLU A 32 8.36 -11.64 -18.24
C GLU A 32 7.92 -12.35 -16.95
N VAL A 33 6.90 -11.87 -16.24
CA VAL A 33 6.31 -12.57 -15.08
C VAL A 33 5.66 -13.88 -15.48
N ASN A 34 4.93 -13.91 -16.60
CA ASN A 34 4.34 -15.13 -17.15
C ASN A 34 5.41 -16.15 -17.58
N ILE A 35 6.54 -15.69 -18.15
CA ILE A 35 7.67 -16.56 -18.51
C ILE A 35 8.32 -17.11 -17.24
N PHE A 36 8.59 -16.23 -16.27
CA PHE A 36 9.26 -16.60 -15.02
C PHE A 36 8.45 -17.62 -14.21
N SER A 37 7.15 -17.37 -13.99
CA SER A 37 6.26 -18.28 -13.26
C SER A 37 6.18 -19.68 -13.85
N LYS A 38 6.31 -19.82 -15.19
CA LYS A 38 6.36 -21.13 -15.87
C LYS A 38 7.73 -21.80 -15.78
N SER A 39 8.80 -21.03 -15.56
CA SER A 39 10.18 -21.51 -15.55
C SER A 39 10.64 -22.08 -14.20
N ILE A 40 9.89 -21.84 -13.13
CA ILE A 40 10.26 -22.25 -11.77
C ILE A 40 9.07 -22.88 -11.04
N SER A 41 9.32 -23.96 -10.29
CA SER A 41 8.30 -24.58 -9.44
C SER A 41 8.24 -23.90 -8.08
N ILE A 42 7.09 -24.00 -7.41
CA ILE A 42 6.95 -23.45 -6.06
C ILE A 42 7.96 -24.04 -5.08
N ASN A 43 8.21 -25.35 -5.14
CA ASN A 43 9.22 -26.00 -4.32
C ASN A 43 10.61 -25.46 -4.64
N GLY A 44 10.89 -25.15 -5.91
CA GLY A 44 12.15 -24.51 -6.31
C GLY A 44 12.35 -23.13 -5.70
N ILE A 45 11.27 -22.34 -5.60
CA ILE A 45 11.26 -21.03 -4.93
C ILE A 45 11.48 -21.17 -3.43
N LEU A 46 10.70 -22.04 -2.78
CA LEU A 46 10.77 -22.23 -1.33
C LEU A 46 12.12 -22.78 -0.90
N ASN A 47 12.69 -23.73 -1.65
CA ASN A 47 14.03 -24.24 -1.38
C ASN A 47 15.09 -23.16 -1.58
N HIS A 48 14.97 -22.31 -2.61
CA HIS A 48 15.87 -21.17 -2.79
C HIS A 48 15.79 -20.19 -1.61
N LEU A 49 14.59 -19.90 -1.12
CA LEU A 49 14.41 -19.08 0.09
C LEU A 49 15.04 -19.71 1.32
N LEU A 50 14.85 -21.02 1.53
CA LEU A 50 15.48 -21.75 2.63
C LEU A 50 17.01 -21.74 2.52
N GLU A 51 17.57 -21.90 1.32
CA GLU A 51 19.00 -21.77 1.06
C GLU A 51 19.52 -20.38 1.46
N LEU A 52 18.78 -19.31 1.11
CA LEU A 52 19.14 -17.95 1.50
C LEU A 52 19.09 -17.77 3.03
N PHE A 53 18.01 -18.19 3.68
CA PHE A 53 17.85 -18.04 5.13
C PHE A 53 18.86 -18.86 5.93
N SER A 54 19.24 -20.04 5.43
CA SER A 54 20.20 -20.92 6.13
C SER A 54 21.63 -20.39 6.08
N ASN A 55 21.96 -19.59 5.06
CA ASN A 55 23.32 -19.06 4.86
C ASN A 55 23.53 -17.66 5.44
N GLU A 56 22.46 -16.94 5.78
CA GLU A 56 22.53 -15.58 6.29
C GLU A 56 22.28 -15.54 7.80
N LYS A 57 23.32 -15.22 8.57
CA LYS A 57 23.25 -15.15 10.05
C LYS A 57 22.26 -14.07 10.56
N TYR A 58 21.88 -13.11 9.70
CA TYR A 58 20.98 -12.00 10.01
C TYR A 58 20.15 -11.56 8.79
N TYR A 59 19.49 -12.48 8.10
CA TYR A 59 18.52 -12.08 7.07
C TYR A 59 17.25 -11.51 7.72
N LEU A 60 17.12 -10.19 7.72
CA LEU A 60 15.87 -9.50 8.04
C LEU A 60 15.19 -9.13 6.72
N PRO A 61 14.16 -9.88 6.28
CA PRO A 61 13.45 -9.50 5.08
C PRO A 61 12.74 -8.15 5.32
N ASN A 62 13.29 -7.08 4.75
CA ASN A 62 12.68 -5.76 4.83
C ASN A 62 11.24 -5.83 4.28
N ASN A 63 10.29 -5.29 5.04
CA ASN A 63 8.86 -5.19 4.70
C ASN A 63 8.12 -6.53 4.50
N SER A 64 8.65 -7.63 5.05
CA SER A 64 7.90 -8.89 5.10
C SER A 64 6.92 -8.94 6.28
N THR A 65 5.80 -9.60 6.06
CA THR A 65 4.79 -9.86 7.08
C THR A 65 4.58 -11.37 7.20
N GLN A 66 3.73 -11.83 8.11
CA GLN A 66 3.40 -13.26 8.23
C GLN A 66 2.93 -13.88 6.90
N ASN A 67 2.37 -13.07 6.00
CA ASN A 67 1.74 -13.52 4.75
C ASN A 67 2.48 -13.06 3.49
N LYS A 68 3.62 -12.37 3.62
CA LYS A 68 4.36 -11.80 2.49
C LYS A 68 5.87 -11.89 2.75
N ILE A 69 6.58 -12.51 1.81
CA ILE A 69 8.05 -12.59 1.79
C ILE A 69 8.58 -11.81 0.60
N THR A 70 9.36 -10.77 0.84
CA THR A 70 10.05 -10.00 -0.21
C THR A 70 11.22 -10.82 -0.77
N LEU A 71 11.16 -11.18 -2.05
CA LEU A 71 12.22 -11.95 -2.73
C LEU A 71 13.34 -11.03 -3.23
N PHE A 72 12.98 -9.89 -3.83
CA PHE A 72 13.91 -8.81 -4.12
C PHE A 72 13.19 -7.47 -4.06
N SER A 73 13.96 -6.40 -3.82
CA SER A 73 13.46 -5.03 -3.89
C SER A 73 14.53 -4.12 -4.47
N SER A 74 14.12 -3.23 -5.38
CA SER A 74 14.95 -2.17 -5.94
C SER A 74 14.23 -0.82 -5.85
N SER A 75 14.81 0.23 -6.43
CA SER A 75 14.15 1.53 -6.60
C SER A 75 12.96 1.47 -7.56
N SER A 76 12.94 0.50 -8.48
CA SER A 76 11.92 0.41 -9.53
C SER A 76 10.82 -0.59 -9.21
N TYR A 77 11.16 -1.73 -8.60
CA TYR A 77 10.21 -2.80 -8.35
C TYR A 77 10.46 -3.50 -7.02
N GLU A 78 9.41 -4.04 -6.46
CA GLU A 78 9.48 -5.04 -5.40
C GLU A 78 8.81 -6.32 -5.90
N PHE A 79 9.46 -7.44 -5.66
CA PHE A 79 8.93 -8.76 -5.96
C PHE A 79 8.78 -9.56 -4.70
N SER A 80 7.58 -10.08 -4.47
CA SER A 80 7.22 -10.79 -3.24
C SER A 80 6.47 -12.06 -3.54
N LEU A 81 6.66 -13.05 -2.67
CA LEU A 81 5.79 -14.20 -2.54
C LEU A 81 4.73 -13.86 -1.49
N ILE A 82 3.46 -14.03 -1.81
CA ILE A 82 2.32 -13.83 -0.90
C ILE A 82 1.61 -15.14 -0.67
N HIS A 83 1.39 -15.46 0.60
CA HIS A 83 0.53 -16.53 1.06
C HIS A 83 -0.73 -15.92 1.68
N THR A 84 -1.90 -16.21 1.10
CA THR A 84 -3.18 -15.73 1.64
C THR A 84 -4.00 -16.93 2.12
N PRO A 85 -4.08 -17.16 3.44
CA PRO A 85 -4.83 -18.29 3.96
C PRO A 85 -6.36 -18.03 3.88
N PRO A 86 -7.21 -19.07 3.90
CA PRO A 86 -8.67 -18.94 3.73
C PRO A 86 -9.34 -18.05 4.77
N GLU A 87 -8.87 -18.07 6.01
CA GLU A 87 -9.46 -17.39 7.16
C GLU A 87 -9.42 -15.87 7.00
N VAL A 88 -8.38 -15.36 6.32
CA VAL A 88 -8.21 -13.93 6.01
C VAL A 88 -9.19 -13.46 4.92
N ARG A 89 -9.82 -14.39 4.18
CA ARG A 89 -10.66 -14.11 3.00
C ARG A 89 -12.14 -14.44 3.18
N THR A 90 -12.45 -15.30 4.14
CA THR A 90 -13.79 -15.85 4.38
C THR A 90 -14.48 -15.22 5.58
N SER A 91 -13.82 -14.30 6.30
CA SER A 91 -14.51 -13.54 7.31
C SER A 91 -15.59 -12.70 6.64
N SER A 92 -16.81 -12.77 7.15
CA SER A 92 -17.89 -11.81 6.89
C SER A 92 -17.50 -10.36 7.25
N GLU A 93 -16.26 -10.13 7.67
CA GLU A 93 -15.66 -8.89 8.15
C GLU A 93 -14.70 -8.24 7.15
N ALA A 94 -14.46 -8.83 5.96
CA ALA A 94 -13.77 -8.14 4.86
C ALA A 94 -14.65 -7.02 4.28
N THR A 95 -14.96 -6.02 5.11
CA THR A 95 -15.85 -4.89 4.82
C THR A 95 -15.19 -3.83 3.95
N SER A 96 -13.88 -3.95 3.73
CA SER A 96 -13.07 -2.88 3.16
C SER A 96 -12.28 -3.36 1.95
N LEU A 97 -12.44 -2.66 0.83
CA LEU A 97 -11.63 -2.78 -0.37
C LEU A 97 -10.72 -1.56 -0.49
N TYR A 98 -9.54 -1.72 -1.09
CA TYR A 98 -8.58 -0.63 -1.18
C TYR A 98 -8.04 -0.46 -2.60
N THR A 99 -7.87 0.79 -3.00
CA THR A 99 -7.06 1.11 -4.18
C THR A 99 -5.59 0.89 -3.88
N TYR A 100 -4.81 0.50 -4.88
CA TYR A 100 -3.36 0.38 -4.75
C TYR A 100 -2.67 1.72 -4.98
N THR A 101 -1.61 1.99 -4.22
CA THR A 101 -0.74 3.17 -4.42
C THR A 101 0.24 3.01 -5.58
N ASN A 102 0.34 1.79 -6.10
CA ASN A 102 1.32 1.35 -7.05
C ASN A 102 0.65 0.47 -8.11
N ASN A 103 1.28 0.36 -9.26
CA ASN A 103 0.90 -0.63 -10.25
C ASN A 103 1.30 -2.01 -9.70
N VAL A 104 0.35 -2.96 -9.72
CA VAL A 104 0.54 -4.29 -9.11
C VAL A 104 0.26 -5.39 -10.11
N PHE A 105 1.10 -6.41 -10.09
CA PHE A 105 0.93 -7.64 -10.85
C PHE A 105 0.78 -8.81 -9.88
N PHE A 106 -0.24 -9.64 -10.06
CA PHE A 106 -0.41 -10.87 -9.29
C PHE A 106 -0.38 -12.08 -10.21
N CYS A 107 0.39 -13.11 -9.84
CA CYS A 107 0.52 -14.35 -10.61
C CYS A 107 0.38 -15.56 -9.68
N PRO A 108 -0.70 -16.35 -9.78
CA PRO A 108 -0.87 -17.56 -8.96
C PRO A 108 0.13 -18.65 -9.33
N LEU A 109 0.72 -19.30 -8.33
CA LEU A 109 1.75 -20.33 -8.53
C LEU A 109 1.27 -21.76 -8.32
N ILE A 110 0.07 -21.90 -7.78
CA ILE A 110 -0.60 -23.18 -7.53
C ILE A 110 -1.97 -23.16 -8.19
N ASP A 111 -2.47 -24.35 -8.51
CA ASP A 111 -3.81 -24.50 -9.09
C ASP A 111 -4.87 -24.19 -8.03
N VAL A 112 -5.62 -23.11 -8.27
CA VAL A 112 -6.62 -22.55 -7.34
C VAL A 112 -7.97 -22.37 -8.03
N ASN A 113 -8.37 -23.37 -8.82
CA ASN A 113 -9.54 -23.32 -9.73
C ASN A 113 -10.90 -22.97 -9.07
N ASP A 114 -10.95 -22.81 -7.75
CA ASP A 114 -12.12 -22.39 -6.98
C ASP A 114 -11.99 -20.98 -6.38
N VAL A 115 -10.83 -20.32 -6.50
CA VAL A 115 -10.64 -18.95 -6.02
C VAL A 115 -11.03 -17.98 -7.13
N ARG A 116 -12.14 -17.26 -6.89
CA ARG A 116 -12.64 -16.21 -7.77
C ARG A 116 -11.98 -14.90 -7.42
N TYR A 117 -11.83 -14.04 -8.41
CA TYR A 117 -11.48 -12.65 -8.20
C TYR A 117 -12.40 -11.72 -8.97
N THR A 118 -12.64 -10.56 -8.38
CA THR A 118 -13.33 -9.42 -8.98
C THR A 118 -12.38 -8.24 -9.01
N ILE A 119 -12.16 -7.69 -10.18
CA ILE A 119 -11.51 -6.39 -10.35
C ILE A 119 -12.61 -5.36 -10.50
N TYR A 120 -12.61 -4.39 -9.59
CA TYR A 120 -13.42 -3.20 -9.70
C TYR A 120 -12.60 -2.03 -10.24
N GLU A 121 -13.27 -1.07 -10.86
CA GLU A 121 -12.66 0.16 -11.38
C GLU A 121 -13.31 1.40 -10.76
N GLN A 122 -12.45 2.33 -10.32
CA GLN A 122 -12.80 3.70 -9.98
C GLN A 122 -12.74 4.57 -11.25
N ASN A 123 -13.88 4.75 -11.90
CA ASN A 123 -13.95 5.41 -13.22
C ASN A 123 -13.94 6.95 -13.17
N LYS A 124 -14.09 7.56 -11.99
CA LYS A 124 -14.06 9.03 -11.84
C LYS A 124 -12.61 9.52 -11.71
N ARG A 125 -12.25 10.55 -12.49
CA ARG A 125 -10.96 11.24 -12.38
C ARG A 125 -10.98 12.14 -11.15
N VAL A 126 -10.65 11.58 -10.00
CA VAL A 126 -10.51 12.31 -8.73
C VAL A 126 -9.04 12.26 -8.30
N ALA A 127 -8.58 13.29 -7.60
CA ALA A 127 -7.25 13.27 -7.00
C ALA A 127 -7.20 12.22 -5.86
N PRO A 128 -6.10 11.46 -5.68
CA PRO A 128 -6.02 10.44 -4.64
C PRO A 128 -6.18 10.94 -3.20
N ASP A 129 -5.95 12.23 -2.98
CA ASP A 129 -6.04 12.90 -1.70
C ASP A 129 -7.34 13.66 -1.47
N VAL A 130 -8.34 13.56 -2.35
CA VAL A 130 -9.65 14.22 -2.17
C VAL A 130 -10.74 13.17 -2.20
N LEU A 131 -11.50 13.00 -1.11
CA LEU A 131 -12.55 11.97 -1.05
C LEU A 131 -13.80 12.47 -1.78
N ASP A 132 -14.34 11.66 -2.68
CA ASP A 132 -15.56 11.99 -3.42
C ASP A 132 -16.62 10.94 -3.14
N GLU A 133 -17.57 11.27 -2.27
CA GLU A 133 -18.59 10.36 -1.74
C GLU A 133 -19.59 9.85 -2.81
N ASP A 134 -19.67 10.52 -3.95
CA ASP A 134 -20.53 10.14 -5.08
C ASP A 134 -19.89 9.06 -5.95
N VAL A 135 -18.60 8.77 -5.77
CA VAL A 135 -17.93 7.68 -6.47
C VAL A 135 -18.50 6.34 -6.02
N LYS A 136 -18.70 5.43 -6.98
CA LYS A 136 -19.03 4.04 -6.72
C LYS A 136 -18.19 3.14 -7.61
N LEU A 137 -17.60 2.10 -7.04
CA LEU A 137 -16.84 1.11 -7.80
C LEU A 137 -17.76 0.37 -8.77
N GLN A 138 -17.23 0.09 -9.96
CA GLN A 138 -17.90 -0.70 -10.99
C GLN A 138 -17.13 -1.98 -11.25
N ILE A 139 -17.83 -3.09 -11.46
CA ILE A 139 -17.19 -4.36 -11.83
C ILE A 139 -16.57 -4.19 -13.22
N LYS A 140 -15.25 -4.40 -13.30
CA LYS A 140 -14.47 -4.37 -14.55
C LYS A 140 -14.23 -5.78 -15.08
N LYS A 141 -13.94 -6.73 -14.20
CA LYS A 141 -13.68 -8.13 -14.58
C LYS A 141 -14.01 -9.06 -13.42
N GLU A 142 -14.65 -10.18 -13.71
CA GLU A 142 -14.81 -11.31 -12.80
C GLU A 142 -14.23 -12.55 -13.47
N ASN A 143 -13.41 -13.30 -12.75
CA ASN A 143 -12.88 -14.56 -13.26
C ASN A 143 -12.40 -15.48 -12.11
N VAL A 144 -11.93 -16.66 -12.46
CA VAL A 144 -11.19 -17.56 -11.57
C VAL A 144 -9.70 -17.36 -11.78
N PHE A 145 -8.91 -17.50 -10.72
CA PHE A 145 -7.46 -17.51 -10.85
C PHE A 145 -6.99 -18.75 -11.62
N VAL A 146 -6.19 -18.53 -12.66
CA VAL A 146 -5.52 -19.57 -13.42
C VAL A 146 -4.04 -19.55 -13.05
N LYS A 147 -3.47 -20.72 -12.79
CA LYS A 147 -2.05 -20.87 -12.49
C LYS A 147 -1.20 -20.28 -13.61
N ASN A 148 -0.19 -19.50 -13.23
CA ASN A 148 0.73 -18.80 -14.12
C ASN A 148 0.08 -17.76 -15.06
N GLU A 149 -1.20 -17.42 -14.84
CA GLU A 149 -1.83 -16.28 -15.51
C GLU A 149 -1.69 -15.03 -14.64
N THR A 150 -0.90 -14.08 -15.11
CA THR A 150 -0.70 -12.83 -14.38
C THR A 150 -1.86 -11.85 -14.62
N ILE A 151 -2.39 -11.29 -13.55
CA ILE A 151 -3.32 -10.15 -13.59
C ILE A 151 -2.56 -8.85 -13.32
N PHE A 152 -3.01 -7.77 -13.95
CA PHE A 152 -2.45 -6.43 -13.78
C PHE A 152 -3.51 -5.47 -13.21
N LEU A 153 -3.11 -4.69 -12.21
CA LEU A 153 -3.93 -3.69 -11.54
C LEU A 153 -3.24 -2.33 -11.61
N ARG A 154 -3.96 -1.35 -12.16
CA ARG A 154 -3.50 0.04 -12.26
C ARG A 154 -3.63 0.73 -10.91
N LYS A 155 -2.58 1.44 -10.51
CA LYS A 155 -2.59 2.26 -9.29
C LYS A 155 -3.78 3.21 -9.27
N PHE A 156 -4.40 3.33 -8.11
CA PHE A 156 -5.57 4.15 -7.80
C PHE A 156 -6.86 3.85 -8.57
N LYS A 157 -6.79 3.18 -9.72
CA LYS A 157 -7.95 2.88 -10.55
C LYS A 157 -8.56 1.53 -10.25
N ASP A 158 -7.73 0.49 -10.20
CA ASP A 158 -8.20 -0.87 -10.05
C ASP A 158 -8.18 -1.28 -8.57
N VAL A 159 -9.24 -1.98 -8.15
CA VAL A 159 -9.42 -2.53 -6.80
C VAL A 159 -9.67 -4.02 -6.94
N LEU A 160 -8.93 -4.84 -6.22
CA LEU A 160 -9.06 -6.29 -6.28
C LEU A 160 -9.81 -6.81 -5.06
N ARG A 161 -10.80 -7.66 -5.31
CA ARG A 161 -11.38 -8.57 -4.33
C ARG A 161 -11.14 -9.99 -4.83
N PHE A 162 -10.91 -10.92 -3.93
CA PHE A 162 -10.91 -12.33 -4.27
C PHE A 162 -11.52 -13.14 -3.13
N ASP A 163 -12.29 -14.14 -3.51
CA ASP A 163 -13.11 -14.97 -2.63
C ASP A 163 -12.75 -16.43 -2.90
N GLY A 164 -12.53 -17.21 -1.84
CA GLY A 164 -12.21 -18.63 -1.96
C GLY A 164 -11.80 -19.28 -0.65
N THR A 165 -11.95 -20.60 -0.59
CA THR A 165 -11.75 -21.41 0.62
C THR A 165 -10.40 -22.12 0.67
N LYS A 166 -9.62 -22.11 -0.42
CA LYS A 166 -8.30 -22.76 -0.50
C LYS A 166 -7.16 -21.76 -0.44
N PRO A 167 -6.05 -22.04 0.29
CA PRO A 167 -4.90 -21.15 0.37
C PRO A 167 -4.45 -20.66 -1.01
N LEU A 168 -4.10 -19.38 -1.11
CA LEU A 168 -3.64 -18.77 -2.34
C LEU A 168 -2.17 -18.42 -2.21
N LEU A 169 -1.36 -18.84 -3.17
CA LEU A 169 0.06 -18.56 -3.23
C LEU A 169 0.35 -17.80 -4.53
N LEU A 170 0.77 -16.55 -4.39
CA LEU A 170 0.92 -15.60 -5.48
C LEU A 170 2.33 -15.05 -5.51
N PHE A 171 2.85 -14.84 -6.71
CA PHE A 171 3.77 -13.73 -6.89
C PHE A 171 3.01 -12.41 -6.91
N MET A 172 3.61 -11.42 -6.25
CA MET A 172 3.21 -10.02 -6.33
C MET A 172 4.40 -9.19 -6.78
N ILE A 173 4.20 -8.41 -7.84
CA ILE A 173 5.16 -7.41 -8.28
C ILE A 173 4.55 -6.03 -8.09
N ILE A 174 5.26 -5.15 -7.40
CA ILE A 174 4.83 -3.77 -7.19
C ILE A 174 5.82 -2.86 -7.91
N SER A 175 5.32 -2.00 -8.80
CA SER A 175 6.12 -0.89 -9.32
C SER A 175 6.31 0.16 -8.24
N ARG A 176 7.56 0.49 -7.90
CA ARG A 176 7.92 1.53 -6.94
C ARG A 176 8.07 2.91 -7.58
N LYS A 177 8.00 2.99 -8.91
CA LYS A 177 7.98 4.25 -9.67
C LYS A 177 6.67 4.99 -9.40
N ASP A 178 6.77 6.28 -9.08
CA ASP A 178 5.62 7.18 -8.89
C ASP A 178 4.57 6.65 -7.90
N THR A 179 5.04 6.17 -6.75
CA THR A 179 4.21 5.66 -5.66
C THR A 179 3.29 6.75 -5.14
N LEU A 180 1.99 6.49 -5.13
CA LEU A 180 1.02 7.41 -4.53
C LEU A 180 1.11 7.37 -3.01
N LYS A 181 0.84 8.52 -2.39
CA LYS A 181 0.87 8.68 -0.93
C LYS A 181 -0.42 8.19 -0.26
N TYR A 182 -1.50 8.08 -1.03
CA TYR A 182 -2.85 7.84 -0.53
C TYR A 182 -3.54 6.71 -1.28
N SER A 183 -4.37 5.96 -0.56
CA SER A 183 -5.32 5.01 -1.11
C SER A 183 -6.71 5.31 -0.58
N TRP A 184 -7.74 5.04 -1.35
CA TRP A 184 -9.10 5.05 -0.83
C TRP A 184 -9.47 3.69 -0.24
N GLU A 185 -10.21 3.75 0.85
CA GLU A 185 -10.94 2.63 1.40
C GLU A 185 -12.39 2.69 0.90
N TYR A 186 -12.90 1.56 0.46
CA TYR A 186 -14.26 1.38 -0.03
C TYR A 186 -14.98 0.33 0.81
N ASN A 187 -16.27 0.55 1.05
CA ASN A 187 -17.10 -0.47 1.66
C ASN A 187 -17.38 -1.59 0.62
N SER A 188 -17.09 -2.85 0.97
CA SER A 188 -17.14 -3.99 0.05
C SER A 188 -18.56 -4.40 -0.39
N ILE A 189 -19.59 -3.92 0.30
CA ILE A 189 -21.00 -4.20 0.01
C ILE A 189 -21.61 -3.07 -0.82
N SER A 190 -21.55 -1.84 -0.29
CA SER A 190 -22.12 -0.66 -0.96
C SER A 190 -21.27 -0.16 -2.13
N LEU A 191 -19.99 -0.55 -2.18
CA LEU A 191 -19.01 -0.14 -3.18
C LEU A 191 -18.74 1.36 -3.22
N LYS A 192 -19.12 2.08 -2.15
CA LYS A 192 -18.87 3.51 -1.94
C LYS A 192 -17.59 3.73 -1.14
N PRO A 193 -16.88 4.84 -1.36
CA PRO A 193 -15.71 5.18 -0.58
C PRO A 193 -16.11 5.51 0.86
N VAL A 194 -15.23 5.17 1.79
CA VAL A 194 -15.39 5.37 3.24
C VAL A 194 -14.44 6.44 3.73
N ARG A 195 -13.17 6.39 3.32
CA ARG A 195 -12.14 7.36 3.72
C ARG A 195 -10.90 7.28 2.84
N ILE A 196 -10.04 8.29 2.98
CA ILE A 196 -8.65 8.26 2.50
C ILE A 196 -7.75 7.63 3.57
N VAL A 197 -6.82 6.79 3.14
CA VAL A 197 -5.79 6.18 3.97
C VAL A 197 -4.41 6.63 3.48
N LEU A 198 -3.62 7.19 4.40
CA LEU A 198 -2.22 7.54 4.18
C LEU A 198 -1.36 6.27 4.17
N ARG A 199 -0.65 6.05 3.06
CA ARG A 199 0.18 4.85 2.84
C ARG A 199 1.68 5.12 2.89
N GLU A 200 2.09 6.40 2.88
CA GLU A 200 3.48 6.76 3.13
C GLU A 200 3.79 6.57 4.63
N VAL A 201 4.69 5.62 4.92
CA VAL A 201 4.99 5.15 6.28
C VAL A 201 5.60 6.26 7.14
N ASN A 202 6.48 7.08 6.59
CA ASN A 202 7.09 8.18 7.33
C ASN A 202 6.05 9.24 7.70
N PHE A 203 5.09 9.55 6.83
CA PHE A 203 4.04 10.53 7.12
C PHE A 203 3.06 9.98 8.15
N ALA A 204 2.73 8.69 8.06
CA ALA A 204 1.92 8.03 9.09
C ALA A 204 2.62 8.06 10.46
N ARG A 205 3.94 7.81 10.49
CA ARG A 205 4.77 7.94 11.70
C ARG A 205 4.78 9.37 12.21
N LEU A 206 5.01 10.37 11.36
CA LEU A 206 5.00 11.78 11.75
C LEU A 206 3.66 12.20 12.35
N GLY A 207 2.54 11.85 11.72
CA GLY A 207 1.20 12.16 12.25
C GLY A 207 0.94 11.46 13.58
N THR A 208 1.31 10.18 13.70
CA THR A 208 1.16 9.42 14.96
C THR A 208 2.03 10.00 16.07
N THR A 209 3.28 10.33 15.77
CA THR A 209 4.19 10.98 16.73
C THR A 209 3.64 12.33 17.17
N ALA A 210 3.18 13.18 16.25
CA ALA A 210 2.56 14.46 16.60
C ALA A 210 1.37 14.27 17.54
N LYS A 211 0.47 13.33 17.24
CA LYS A 211 -0.67 12.98 18.09
C LYS A 211 -0.23 12.52 19.49
N ILE A 212 0.78 11.66 19.58
CA ILE A 212 1.33 11.20 20.88
C ILE A 212 1.89 12.39 21.67
N LEU A 213 2.69 13.25 21.04
CA LEU A 213 3.26 14.44 21.70
C LEU A 213 2.15 15.35 22.23
N GLY A 214 1.11 15.60 21.43
CA GLY A 214 -0.07 16.36 21.85
C GLY A 214 -0.81 15.74 23.03
N ASN A 215 -0.86 14.42 23.13
CA ASN A 215 -1.47 13.73 24.28
C ASN A 215 -0.59 13.77 25.54
N ILE A 216 0.74 13.77 25.37
CA ILE A 216 1.68 13.91 26.48
C ILE A 216 1.61 15.33 27.06
N GLY A 217 1.42 16.35 26.22
CA GLY A 217 1.28 17.74 26.66
C GLY A 217 2.60 18.43 27.03
N ASP A 218 3.75 17.84 26.72
CA ASP A 218 5.06 18.45 26.99
C ASP A 218 5.40 19.55 25.97
N GLY A 219 5.53 20.78 26.47
CA GLY A 219 5.93 21.99 25.74
C GLY A 219 7.23 21.91 24.96
N ASN A 220 8.14 20.99 25.33
CA ASN A 220 9.43 20.80 24.65
C ASN A 220 9.27 20.46 23.16
N SER A 221 8.12 19.91 22.76
CA SER A 221 7.86 19.52 21.37
C SER A 221 7.32 20.65 20.49
N LYS A 222 7.03 21.83 21.05
CA LYS A 222 6.35 22.94 20.34
C LYS A 222 7.04 23.33 19.03
N ALA A 223 8.36 23.52 19.05
CA ALA A 223 9.12 23.94 17.87
C ALA A 223 9.04 22.93 16.71
N LEU A 224 9.08 21.64 17.02
CA LEU A 224 8.96 20.57 16.02
C LEU A 224 7.55 20.47 15.47
N LEU A 225 6.52 20.60 16.31
CA LEU A 225 5.13 20.59 15.86
C LEU A 225 4.80 21.79 14.98
N LEU A 226 5.36 22.97 15.28
CA LEU A 226 5.25 24.14 14.40
C LEU A 226 5.82 23.86 13.01
N LYS A 227 6.99 23.21 12.93
CA LYS A 227 7.57 22.77 11.65
C LYS A 227 6.66 21.77 10.93
N LEU A 228 6.08 20.80 11.63
CA LEU A 228 5.16 19.81 11.06
C LEU A 228 3.83 20.43 10.61
N SER A 229 3.39 21.54 11.20
CA SER A 229 2.20 22.27 10.76
C SER A 229 2.32 22.86 9.35
N GLN A 230 3.52 22.87 8.77
CA GLN A 230 3.82 23.30 7.40
C GLN A 230 4.21 22.14 6.47
N HIS A 231 4.08 20.90 6.93
CA HIS A 231 4.46 19.71 6.18
C HIS A 231 3.66 19.56 4.88
N GLU A 232 4.18 18.88 3.86
CA GLU A 232 3.49 18.75 2.57
C GLU A 232 2.19 17.91 2.65
N SER A 233 2.16 16.90 3.53
CA SER A 233 0.98 16.08 3.81
C SER A 233 -0.01 16.84 4.70
N HIS A 234 -1.25 16.96 4.22
CA HIS A 234 -2.33 17.65 4.93
C HIS A 234 -2.71 16.96 6.25
N ILE A 235 -2.61 15.62 6.30
CA ILE A 235 -2.85 14.82 7.51
C ILE A 235 -1.80 15.15 8.58
N VAL A 236 -0.51 15.24 8.19
CA VAL A 236 0.57 15.60 9.12
C VAL A 236 0.39 17.02 9.65
N ARG A 237 0.02 17.97 8.77
CA ARG A 237 -0.28 19.35 9.19
C ARG A 237 -1.39 19.36 10.23
N TRP A 238 -2.50 18.69 9.96
CA TRP A 238 -3.67 18.65 10.84
C TRP A 238 -3.36 18.05 12.21
N GLU A 239 -2.68 16.91 12.27
CA GLU A 239 -2.30 16.29 13.54
C GLU A 239 -1.31 17.16 14.33
N ALA A 240 -0.41 17.88 13.65
CA ALA A 240 0.48 18.84 14.31
C ALA A 240 -0.28 20.04 14.90
N ALA A 241 -1.27 20.59 14.19
CA ALA A 241 -2.12 21.67 14.72
C ALA A 241 -2.93 21.21 15.94
N ARG A 242 -3.54 20.02 15.87
CA ARG A 242 -4.25 19.42 17.01
C ARG A 242 -3.35 19.21 18.22
N ALA A 243 -2.13 18.72 17.98
CA ALA A 243 -1.15 18.54 19.05
C ALA A 243 -0.72 19.87 19.68
N LEU A 244 -0.55 20.92 18.86
CA LEU A 244 -0.23 22.26 19.36
C LEU A 244 -1.34 22.80 20.26
N ILE A 245 -2.61 22.63 19.92
CA ILE A 245 -3.73 23.08 20.78
C ILE A 245 -3.66 22.48 22.19
N ASN A 246 -3.25 21.22 22.30
CA ASN A 246 -3.13 20.54 23.59
C ASN A 246 -1.89 20.99 24.41
N ILE A 247 -0.82 21.39 23.73
CA ILE A 247 0.45 21.77 24.37
C ILE A 247 0.52 23.26 24.67
N ASP A 248 0.04 24.08 23.74
CA ASP A 248 0.08 25.54 23.74
C ASP A 248 -1.14 26.05 22.95
N PHE A 249 -2.22 26.30 23.68
CA PHE A 249 -3.53 26.62 23.09
C PHE A 249 -3.48 27.83 22.16
N GLU A 250 -2.77 28.90 22.56
CA GLU A 250 -2.69 30.13 21.78
C GLU A 250 -1.97 29.90 20.45
N GLU A 251 -0.82 29.22 20.49
CA GLU A 251 -0.07 28.89 19.28
C GLU A 251 -0.86 27.92 18.38
N GLY A 252 -1.54 26.93 18.98
CA GLY A 252 -2.42 26.01 18.27
C GLY A 252 -3.56 26.71 17.53
N VAL A 253 -4.22 27.69 18.17
CA VAL A 253 -5.25 28.53 17.55
C VAL A 253 -4.68 29.37 16.42
N SER A 254 -3.50 29.97 16.60
CA SER A 254 -2.80 30.72 15.54
C SER A 254 -2.55 29.85 14.30
N VAL A 255 -2.09 28.61 14.52
CA VAL A 255 -1.90 27.63 13.45
C VAL A 255 -3.22 27.27 12.76
N LEU A 256 -4.30 27.00 13.52
CA LEU A 256 -5.63 26.72 12.96
C LEU A 256 -6.14 27.88 12.09
N LYS A 257 -5.98 29.14 12.53
CA LYS A 257 -6.38 30.32 11.76
C LYS A 257 -5.64 30.40 10.42
N ARG A 258 -4.35 30.05 10.37
CA ARG A 258 -3.62 29.92 9.09
C ARG A 258 -4.19 28.81 8.21
N MET A 259 -4.56 27.67 8.82
CA MET A 259 -5.14 26.53 8.10
C MET A 259 -6.52 26.80 7.51
N MET A 260 -7.24 27.83 7.93
CA MET A 260 -8.47 28.27 7.25
C MET A 260 -8.25 28.60 5.77
N ASN A 261 -7.00 28.90 5.38
CA ASN A 261 -6.58 29.14 4.00
C ASN A 261 -5.69 28.01 3.45
N ASP A 262 -5.75 26.81 4.04
CA ASP A 262 -4.98 25.66 3.56
C ASP A 262 -5.38 25.29 2.13
N LYS A 263 -4.39 24.91 1.32
CA LYS A 263 -4.58 24.45 -0.06
C LYS A 263 -5.48 23.21 -0.17
N HIS A 264 -5.55 22.41 0.89
CA HIS A 264 -6.39 21.23 0.97
C HIS A 264 -7.77 21.63 1.50
N ILE A 265 -8.80 21.44 0.68
CA ILE A 265 -10.13 21.98 0.94
C ILE A 265 -10.74 21.46 2.25
N GLU A 266 -10.57 20.16 2.53
CA GLU A 266 -11.07 19.56 3.78
C GLU A 266 -10.38 20.13 5.01
N ILE A 267 -9.08 20.47 4.93
CA ILE A 267 -8.36 21.10 6.03
C ILE A 267 -8.83 22.53 6.25
N SER A 268 -9.02 23.29 5.17
CA SER A 268 -9.58 24.65 5.24
C SER A 268 -10.96 24.64 5.90
N MET A 269 -11.84 23.72 5.50
CA MET A 269 -13.18 23.59 6.08
C MET A 269 -13.12 23.16 7.55
N ALA A 270 -12.35 22.12 7.88
CA ALA A 270 -12.20 21.64 9.25
C ALA A 270 -11.60 22.69 10.19
N ALA A 271 -10.63 23.48 9.70
CA ALA A 271 -10.05 24.58 10.45
C ALA A 271 -11.07 25.70 10.73
N LYS A 272 -11.85 26.11 9.72
CA LYS A 272 -12.93 27.11 9.90
C LYS A 272 -13.94 26.66 10.95
N GLN A 273 -14.39 25.41 10.86
CA GLN A 273 -15.32 24.84 11.84
C GLN A 273 -14.71 24.77 13.23
N SER A 274 -13.44 24.37 13.34
CA SER A 274 -12.74 24.27 14.63
C SER A 274 -12.56 25.64 15.29
N VAL A 275 -12.18 26.67 14.53
CA VAL A 275 -12.08 28.05 15.02
C VAL A 275 -13.44 28.57 15.52
N GLN A 276 -14.51 28.31 14.77
CA GLN A 276 -15.87 28.65 15.19
C GLN A 276 -16.26 27.94 16.50
N MET A 277 -15.98 26.64 16.62
CA MET A 277 -16.28 25.86 17.84
C MET A 277 -15.48 26.32 19.07
N LEU A 278 -14.26 26.81 18.85
CA LEU A 278 -13.40 27.34 19.90
C LEU A 278 -13.79 28.77 20.34
N ASN A 279 -14.69 29.45 19.61
CA ASN A 279 -15.08 30.84 19.84
C ASN A 279 -13.88 31.82 19.85
N VAL A 280 -12.93 31.64 18.93
CA VAL A 280 -11.68 32.42 18.83
C VAL A 280 -11.44 33.04 17.46
#